data_AF-A0A261AJH7-F1
#
_entry.id   AF-A0A261AJH7-F1
#
_cell.length_a   1.000
_cell.length_b   1.000
_cell.length_c   1.000
_cell.angle_alpha   90.00
_cell.angle_beta   90.00
_cell.angle_gamma   90.00
#
_symmetry.space_group_name_H-M   'P 1'
#
loop_
_entity.id
_entity.type
_entity.pdbx_description
1 polymer ?
#
loop_
_entity_poly.entity_id
_entity_poly.type
_entity_poly.pdbx_seq_one_letter_code
_entity_poly.pdbx_strand_id
1 'polypeptide(L)'
;MWIYLLQSIPHLYYILSAGPGFIVITEIKNTFLGSFGETCLLSSLCGCFGCILATIAIHFIFRYFALERKGKLRYFQGQYLIGWLSIPGIVGAVWTIVTVYFCAPNDITMEYSRQLIKDHYQIDLNNVTYIGSIYFIKDGKGNSVPNEFALLGMAILFSIMGVSLSILAFFATKCYNRIKTLIYEGEFLRLLSPNKSSECRR
;
A
#
# COMPACT_ATOMS: atom_id res chain seq x y z
N MET A 1 -4.74 -1.32 11.49
CA MET A 1 -4.83 -0.12 12.35
C MET A 1 -5.35 1.11 11.59
N TRP A 2 -4.81 1.44 10.40
CA TRP A 2 -5.32 2.54 9.57
C TRP A 2 -6.72 2.30 8.97
N ILE A 3 -7.07 1.04 8.62
CA ILE A 3 -8.41 0.67 8.12
C ILE A 3 -9.49 0.85 9.22
N TYR A 4 -9.14 0.62 10.50
CA TYR A 4 -10.06 0.80 11.63
C TYR A 4 -10.27 2.26 12.02
N LEU A 5 -9.25 3.10 11.88
CA LEU A 5 -9.38 4.55 12.08
C LEU A 5 -10.28 5.19 11.03
N LEU A 6 -10.24 4.66 9.81
CA LEU A 6 -11.22 5.01 8.81
C LEU A 6 -12.61 4.54 9.29
N GLN A 7 -12.82 3.26 9.60
CA GLN A 7 -14.16 2.77 9.96
C GLN A 7 -14.85 3.48 11.17
N SER A 8 -14.12 4.32 11.91
CA SER A 8 -14.60 5.18 12.99
C SER A 8 -15.25 6.50 12.56
N ILE A 9 -15.27 6.88 11.27
CA ILE A 9 -16.06 8.03 10.77
C ILE A 9 -17.45 7.52 10.36
N PRO A 10 -18.52 7.72 11.15
CA PRO A 10 -19.75 6.92 11.03
C PRO A 10 -20.64 7.22 9.81
N HIS A 11 -20.21 8.05 8.86
CA HIS A 11 -21.06 8.61 7.81
C HIS A 11 -20.39 8.77 6.43
N LEU A 12 -19.25 8.13 6.15
CA LEU A 12 -18.51 8.46 4.92
C LEU A 12 -18.09 7.25 4.05
N TYR A 13 -17.97 6.03 4.58
CA TYR A 13 -17.61 4.86 3.76
C TYR A 13 -17.93 3.53 4.44
N TYR A 14 -18.52 2.62 3.68
CA TYR A 14 -18.78 1.24 4.05
C TYR A 14 -17.99 0.33 3.12
N ILE A 15 -17.05 -0.42 3.69
CA ILE A 15 -16.27 -1.42 2.95
C ILE A 15 -17.04 -2.74 2.97
N LEU A 16 -17.51 -3.15 1.81
CA LEU A 16 -18.33 -4.34 1.62
C LEU A 16 -17.58 -5.39 0.81
N SER A 17 -17.16 -6.46 1.47
CA SER A 17 -16.58 -7.63 0.80
C SER A 17 -17.71 -8.61 0.47
N ALA A 18 -18.44 -8.36 -0.61
CA ALA A 18 -19.45 -9.29 -1.10
C ALA A 18 -18.77 -10.34 -2.00
N GLY A 19 -18.72 -11.60 -1.53
CA GLY A 19 -18.31 -12.83 -2.25
C GLY A 19 -17.45 -12.68 -3.52
N PRO A 20 -18.02 -12.31 -4.68
CA PRO A 20 -17.30 -12.17 -5.95
C PRO A 20 -16.51 -10.86 -6.14
N GLY A 21 -16.38 -9.99 -5.13
CA GLY A 21 -15.86 -8.63 -5.32
C GLY A 21 -15.44 -7.92 -4.03
N PHE A 22 -14.65 -6.87 -4.18
CA PHE A 22 -14.45 -5.87 -3.12
C PHE A 22 -15.11 -4.57 -3.57
N ILE A 23 -16.10 -4.11 -2.80
CA ILE A 23 -16.86 -2.90 -3.11
C ILE A 23 -16.75 -1.93 -1.94
N VAL A 24 -16.30 -0.71 -2.22
CA VAL A 24 -16.34 0.39 -1.26
C VAL A 24 -17.49 1.29 -1.64
N ILE A 25 -18.48 1.38 -0.77
CA ILE A 25 -19.65 2.22 -0.93
C ILE A 25 -19.40 3.51 -0.14
N THR A 26 -19.62 4.68 -0.75
CA THR A 26 -19.54 5.97 -0.05
C THR A 26 -20.90 6.66 -0.12
N GLU A 27 -21.43 7.13 1.02
CA GLU A 27 -22.67 7.90 1.03
C GLU A 27 -22.44 9.28 0.38
N ILE A 28 -23.19 9.59 -0.68
CA ILE A 28 -23.12 10.90 -1.32
C ILE A 28 -23.78 11.93 -0.41
N LYS A 29 -22.99 12.75 0.28
CA LYS A 29 -23.44 14.05 0.78
C LYS A 29 -23.00 15.13 -0.20
N ASN A 30 -23.76 15.36 -1.28
CA ASN A 30 -23.62 16.53 -2.19
C ASN A 30 -22.20 17.09 -2.25
N THR A 31 -21.23 16.20 -2.50
CA THR A 31 -19.83 16.50 -2.29
C THR A 31 -19.40 17.31 -3.49
N PHE A 32 -18.80 18.47 -3.25
CA PHE A 32 -18.35 19.43 -4.27
C PHE A 32 -17.47 18.80 -5.38
N LEU A 33 -16.94 17.59 -5.17
CA LEU A 33 -15.96 16.90 -6.00
C LEU A 33 -16.51 15.98 -7.11
N GLY A 34 -17.82 15.68 -7.15
CA GLY A 34 -18.39 14.77 -8.16
C GLY A 34 -17.85 13.32 -8.08
N SER A 35 -18.44 12.41 -8.86
CA SER A 35 -18.13 10.97 -8.82
C SER A 35 -16.67 10.63 -9.19
N PHE A 36 -16.10 11.38 -10.14
CA PHE A 36 -14.69 11.23 -10.52
C PHE A 36 -13.74 11.67 -9.40
N GLY A 37 -14.06 12.78 -8.70
CA GLY A 37 -13.24 13.27 -7.59
C GLY A 37 -13.18 12.28 -6.43
N GLU A 38 -14.30 11.64 -6.09
CA GLU A 38 -14.36 10.58 -5.07
C GLU A 38 -13.53 9.36 -5.47
N THR A 39 -13.56 8.98 -6.75
CA THR A 39 -12.75 7.88 -7.30
C THR A 39 -11.25 8.19 -7.19
N CYS A 40 -10.84 9.41 -7.55
CA CYS A 40 -9.46 9.84 -7.40
C CYS A 40 -9.01 9.89 -5.94
N LEU A 41 -9.86 10.38 -5.03
CA LEU A 41 -9.53 10.45 -3.60
C LEU A 41 -9.35 9.06 -2.99
N LEU A 42 -10.27 8.13 -3.25
CA LEU A 42 -10.16 6.77 -2.73
C LEU A 42 -8.94 6.04 -3.33
N SER A 43 -8.70 6.21 -4.62
CA SER A 43 -7.54 5.62 -5.30
C SER A 43 -6.21 6.23 -4.81
N SER A 44 -6.20 7.51 -4.45
CA SER A 44 -5.05 8.17 -3.83
C SER A 44 -4.81 7.65 -2.41
N LEU A 45 -5.86 7.43 -1.61
CA LEU A 45 -5.75 6.83 -0.29
C LEU A 45 -5.18 5.40 -0.38
N CYS A 46 -5.60 4.63 -1.39
CA CYS A 46 -5.02 3.32 -1.66
C CYS A 46 -3.54 3.40 -2.08
N GLY A 47 -3.20 4.34 -2.97
CA GLY A 47 -1.82 4.58 -3.41
C GLY A 47 -0.88 4.98 -2.27
N CYS A 48 -1.38 5.65 -1.22
CA CYS A 48 -0.60 5.96 -0.01
C CYS A 48 -0.04 4.71 0.68
N PHE A 49 -0.71 3.56 0.60
CA PHE A 49 -0.13 2.31 1.12
C PHE A 49 1.13 1.91 0.34
N GLY A 50 1.11 2.05 -0.99
CA GLY A 50 2.29 1.87 -1.85
C GLY A 50 3.43 2.81 -1.47
N CYS A 51 3.14 4.10 -1.26
CA CYS A 51 4.11 5.09 -0.78
C CYS A 51 4.76 4.68 0.54
N ILE A 52 3.95 4.28 1.53
CA ILE A 52 4.43 3.91 2.87
C ILE A 52 5.33 2.68 2.78
N LEU A 53 4.94 1.65 2.03
CA LEU A 53 5.73 0.44 1.86
C LEU A 53 7.09 0.72 1.22
N ALA A 54 7.10 1.52 0.14
CA ALA A 54 8.34 1.93 -0.51
C ALA A 54 9.22 2.76 0.43
N THR A 55 8.63 3.68 1.21
CA THR A 55 9.35 4.50 2.19
C THR A 55 9.99 3.64 3.28
N ILE A 56 9.26 2.66 3.82
CA ILE A 56 9.78 1.73 4.82
C ILE A 56 10.93 0.91 4.23
N ALA A 57 10.80 0.41 3.00
CA ALA A 57 11.87 -0.33 2.33
C ALA A 57 13.15 0.51 2.17
N ILE A 58 13.02 1.76 1.71
CA ILE A 58 14.15 2.69 1.56
C ILE A 58 14.79 3.00 2.92
N HIS A 59 13.98 3.16 3.96
CA HIS A 59 14.51 3.38 5.31
C HIS A 59 15.39 2.22 5.80
N PHE A 60 14.99 0.97 5.54
CA PHE A 60 15.82 -0.21 5.86
C PHE A 60 17.09 -0.29 5.00
N ILE A 61 17.00 0.04 3.71
CA ILE A 61 18.16 0.11 2.80
C ILE A 61 19.16 1.16 3.30
N PHE A 62 18.68 2.36 3.64
CA PHE A 62 19.48 3.43 4.22
C PHE A 62 20.17 2.98 5.51
N ARG A 63 19.43 2.35 6.43
CA ARG A 63 19.98 1.83 7.69
C ARG A 63 21.07 0.79 7.44
N TYR A 64 20.87 -0.11 6.47
CA TYR A 64 21.88 -1.10 6.10
C TYR A 64 23.17 -0.44 5.59
N PHE A 65 23.07 0.53 4.68
CA PHE A 65 24.25 1.25 4.16
C PHE A 65 24.97 2.07 5.23
N ALA A 66 24.24 2.65 6.18
CA ALA A 66 24.82 3.36 7.32
C ALA A 66 25.66 2.43 8.22
N LEU A 67 25.22 1.19 8.41
CA LEU A 67 25.90 0.18 9.24
C LEU A 67 27.12 -0.45 8.55
N GLU A 68 27.16 -0.49 7.22
CA GLU A 68 28.29 -1.08 6.51
C GLU A 68 29.57 -0.22 6.66
N ARG A 69 29.46 1.08 6.94
CA ARG A 69 30.58 2.04 7.11
C ARG A 69 31.66 2.02 5.99
N LYS A 70 31.39 1.39 4.83
CA LYS A 70 32.29 1.26 3.67
C LYS A 70 32.31 2.50 2.75
N GLY A 71 32.02 3.69 3.25
CA GLY A 71 31.97 4.92 2.42
C GLY A 71 30.80 4.99 1.41
N LYS A 72 29.91 4.00 1.36
CA LYS A 72 28.73 3.97 0.48
C LYS A 72 27.63 4.97 0.86
N LEU A 73 27.78 5.69 1.98
CA LEU A 73 26.88 6.77 2.35
C LEU A 73 26.88 7.95 1.36
N ARG A 74 27.92 8.06 0.50
CA ARG A 74 27.97 9.04 -0.60
C ARG A 74 26.80 8.91 -1.59
N TYR A 75 26.21 7.72 -1.73
CA TYR A 75 25.03 7.50 -2.56
C TYR A 75 23.73 8.09 -1.98
N PHE A 76 23.75 8.49 -0.71
CA PHE A 76 22.64 9.17 -0.03
C PHE A 76 22.97 10.65 0.29
N GLN A 77 24.05 11.20 -0.28
CA GLN A 77 24.41 12.62 -0.13
C GLN A 77 24.14 13.39 -1.43
N GLY A 78 23.59 14.61 -1.30
CA GLY A 78 23.34 15.51 -2.42
C GLY A 78 22.17 15.09 -3.31
N GLN A 79 22.33 15.21 -4.64
CA GLN A 79 21.27 15.01 -5.63
C GLN A 79 20.70 13.59 -5.68
N TYR A 80 21.47 12.57 -5.26
CA TYR A 80 21.00 11.20 -5.21
C TYR A 80 19.92 10.98 -4.13
N LEU A 81 19.91 11.78 -3.06
CA LEU A 81 18.88 11.72 -2.02
C LEU A 81 17.48 12.07 -2.57
N ILE A 82 17.42 13.05 -3.46
CA ILE A 82 16.18 13.45 -4.16
C ILE A 82 15.70 12.31 -5.05
N GLY A 83 16.62 11.62 -5.74
CA GLY A 83 16.32 10.40 -6.48
C GLY A 83 15.67 9.35 -5.60
N TRP A 84 16.25 9.04 -4.44
CA TRP A 84 15.66 8.08 -3.49
C TRP A 84 14.30 8.52 -2.94
N LEU A 85 14.08 9.81 -2.69
CA LEU A 85 12.80 10.33 -2.20
C LEU A 85 11.71 10.35 -3.29
N SER A 86 12.09 10.39 -4.56
CA SER A 86 11.12 10.31 -5.67
C SER A 86 10.51 8.91 -5.83
N ILE A 87 11.24 7.85 -5.44
CA ILE A 87 10.82 6.46 -5.64
C ILE A 87 9.48 6.15 -4.95
N PRO A 88 9.25 6.46 -3.65
CA PRO A 88 7.94 6.25 -3.02
C PRO A 88 6.82 7.00 -3.72
N GLY A 89 7.07 8.23 -4.17
CA GLY A 89 6.10 9.02 -4.91
C GLY A 89 5.71 8.37 -6.24
N ILE A 90 6.70 7.86 -6.99
CA ILE A 90 6.46 7.16 -8.26
C ILE A 90 5.69 5.85 -8.01
N VAL A 91 6.06 5.07 -7.01
CA VAL A 91 5.35 3.81 -6.67
C VAL A 91 3.90 4.11 -6.29
N GLY A 92 3.63 5.13 -5.49
CA GLY A 92 2.28 5.56 -5.15
C GLY A 92 1.49 6.05 -6.36
N ALA A 93 2.12 6.85 -7.23
CA ALA A 93 1.47 7.35 -8.45
C ALA A 93 1.11 6.21 -9.40
N VAL A 94 2.02 5.26 -9.64
CA VAL A 94 1.74 4.07 -10.46
C VAL A 94 0.61 3.25 -9.84
N TRP A 95 0.61 3.07 -8.52
CA TRP A 95 -0.47 2.39 -7.82
C TRP A 95 -1.81 3.09 -8.04
N THR A 96 -1.88 4.40 -7.82
CA THR A 96 -3.10 5.19 -8.01
C THR A 96 -3.57 5.15 -9.46
N ILE A 97 -2.67 5.24 -10.44
CA ILE A 97 -3.01 5.11 -11.87
C ILE A 97 -3.62 3.73 -12.14
N VAL A 98 -2.98 2.65 -11.68
CA VAL A 98 -3.51 1.29 -11.87
C VAL A 98 -4.88 1.15 -11.21
N THR A 99 -5.06 1.68 -9.99
CA THR A 99 -6.37 1.63 -9.30
C THR A 99 -7.43 2.45 -10.04
N VAL A 100 -7.11 3.66 -10.52
CA VAL A 100 -8.08 4.48 -11.27
C VAL A 100 -8.41 3.83 -12.62
N TYR A 101 -7.46 3.30 -13.36
CA TYR A 101 -7.74 2.72 -14.68
C TYR A 101 -8.43 1.35 -14.61
N PHE A 102 -8.00 0.48 -13.70
CA PHE A 102 -8.49 -0.90 -13.64
C PHE A 102 -9.66 -1.10 -12.67
N CYS A 103 -9.79 -0.25 -11.64
CA CYS A 103 -10.89 -0.32 -10.67
C CYS A 103 -11.91 0.80 -10.84
N ALA A 104 -11.77 1.71 -11.81
CA ALA A 104 -12.84 2.63 -12.13
C ALA A 104 -14.06 1.84 -12.64
N PRO A 105 -15.26 2.14 -12.11
CA PRO A 105 -16.48 1.51 -12.56
C PRO A 105 -16.74 1.88 -14.03
N ASN A 106 -16.69 0.87 -14.91
CA ASN A 106 -17.16 0.98 -16.29
C ASN A 106 -18.69 0.82 -16.28
N ASP A 107 -19.43 1.45 -17.21
CA ASP A 107 -20.91 1.52 -17.16
C ASP A 107 -21.60 0.15 -16.99
N ILE A 108 -21.03 -0.90 -17.61
CA ILE A 108 -21.52 -2.28 -17.53
C ILE A 108 -21.28 -2.91 -16.15
N THR A 109 -20.08 -2.72 -15.61
CA THR A 109 -19.75 -3.17 -14.25
C THR A 109 -20.60 -2.40 -13.24
N MET A 110 -20.93 -1.14 -13.54
CA MET A 110 -21.70 -0.29 -12.65
C MET A 110 -23.14 -0.80 -12.45
N GLU A 111 -23.80 -1.23 -13.53
CA GLU A 111 -25.16 -1.75 -13.42
C GLU A 111 -25.18 -3.11 -12.69
N TYR A 112 -24.16 -3.95 -12.91
CA TYR A 112 -24.07 -5.26 -12.28
C TYR A 112 -23.85 -5.18 -10.76
N SER A 113 -22.95 -4.33 -10.26
CA SER A 113 -22.80 -4.17 -8.79
C SER A 113 -24.02 -3.55 -8.14
N ARG A 114 -24.74 -2.67 -8.84
CA ARG A 114 -25.99 -2.09 -8.32
C ARG A 114 -27.02 -3.19 -8.06
N GLN A 115 -27.21 -4.09 -9.02
CA GLN A 115 -28.11 -5.23 -8.88
C GLN A 115 -27.65 -6.19 -7.78
N LEU A 116 -26.35 -6.52 -7.74
CA LEU A 116 -25.81 -7.43 -6.73
C LEU A 116 -25.99 -6.92 -5.30
N ILE A 117 -25.72 -5.64 -5.04
CA ILE A 117 -25.86 -5.05 -3.70
C ILE A 117 -27.34 -4.90 -3.33
N LYS A 118 -28.20 -4.55 -4.30
CA LYS A 118 -29.65 -4.51 -4.09
C LYS A 118 -30.20 -5.89 -3.69
N ASP A 119 -29.75 -6.94 -4.36
CA ASP A 119 -30.18 -8.31 -4.05
C ASP A 119 -29.64 -8.81 -2.71
N HIS A 120 -28.37 -8.54 -2.39
CA HIS A 120 -27.74 -9.09 -1.18
C HIS A 120 -27.95 -8.26 0.08
N TYR A 121 -28.07 -6.94 -0.04
CA TYR A 121 -28.12 -6.02 1.10
C TYR A 121 -29.41 -5.19 1.17
N GLN A 122 -30.28 -5.26 0.14
CA GLN A 122 -31.50 -4.45 0.01
C GLN A 122 -31.24 -2.94 0.11
N ILE A 123 -30.05 -2.51 -0.31
CA ILE A 123 -29.65 -1.10 -0.37
C ILE A 123 -29.87 -0.60 -1.80
N ASP A 124 -30.71 0.43 -1.97
CA ASP A 124 -30.90 1.09 -3.26
C ASP A 124 -29.74 2.07 -3.54
N LEU A 125 -28.85 1.74 -4.48
CA LEU A 125 -27.73 2.59 -4.91
C LEU A 125 -28.12 3.63 -5.98
N ASN A 126 -29.37 4.07 -6.03
CA ASN A 126 -29.81 5.08 -7.00
C ASN A 126 -29.14 6.45 -6.76
N ASN A 127 -28.71 6.74 -5.52
CA ASN A 127 -28.05 7.98 -5.13
C ASN A 127 -26.69 7.75 -4.44
N VAL A 128 -25.99 6.66 -4.75
CA VAL A 128 -24.76 6.27 -4.03
C VAL A 128 -23.64 5.95 -5.01
N THR A 129 -22.54 6.73 -4.97
CA THR A 129 -21.32 6.42 -5.74
C THR A 129 -20.61 5.30 -5.00
N TYR A 130 -20.21 4.25 -5.71
CA TYR A 130 -19.37 3.21 -5.15
C TYR A 130 -18.20 2.97 -6.09
N ILE A 131 -17.08 2.59 -5.49
CA ILE A 131 -15.86 2.23 -6.20
C ILE A 131 -15.58 0.80 -5.78
N GLY A 132 -15.67 -0.12 -6.73
CA GLY A 132 -15.54 -1.53 -6.45
C GLY A 132 -15.09 -2.28 -7.69
N SER A 133 -14.19 -3.24 -7.48
CA SER A 133 -13.80 -4.18 -8.51
C SER A 133 -14.58 -5.47 -8.27
N ILE A 134 -15.46 -5.80 -9.22
CA ILE A 134 -16.19 -7.07 -9.20
C ILE A 134 -15.38 -8.05 -10.05
N TYR A 135 -14.92 -9.13 -9.41
CA TYR A 135 -14.10 -10.14 -10.06
C TYR A 135 -14.91 -11.07 -10.95
N PHE A 136 -16.21 -11.25 -10.66
CA PHE A 136 -17.11 -12.13 -11.43
C PHE A 136 -18.41 -11.44 -11.81
N ILE A 137 -18.66 -11.33 -13.10
CA ILE A 137 -19.90 -10.77 -13.68
C ILE A 137 -20.76 -11.95 -14.13
N LYS A 138 -22.08 -11.93 -13.88
CA LYS A 138 -22.97 -12.95 -14.47
C LYS A 138 -23.27 -12.57 -15.92
N ASP A 139 -23.00 -13.49 -16.83
CA ASP A 139 -23.42 -13.40 -18.22
C ASP A 139 -24.96 -13.51 -18.32
N GLY A 140 -25.56 -13.10 -19.45
CA GLY A 140 -27.00 -13.17 -19.71
C GLY A 140 -27.62 -14.58 -19.61
N LYS A 141 -26.79 -15.62 -19.44
CA LYS A 141 -27.18 -17.01 -19.16
C LYS A 141 -27.08 -17.40 -17.67
N GLY A 142 -26.75 -16.47 -16.78
CA GLY A 142 -26.62 -16.70 -15.33
C GLY A 142 -25.28 -17.30 -14.88
N ASN A 143 -24.33 -17.50 -15.79
CA ASN A 143 -23.01 -18.05 -15.47
C ASN A 143 -22.05 -16.95 -14.99
N SER A 144 -21.31 -17.20 -13.91
CA SER A 144 -20.27 -16.30 -13.40
C SER A 144 -19.05 -16.32 -14.32
N VAL A 145 -18.86 -15.26 -15.10
CA VAL A 145 -17.69 -15.06 -15.96
C VAL A 145 -16.69 -14.15 -15.25
N PRO A 146 -15.40 -14.52 -15.17
CA PRO A 146 -14.38 -13.67 -14.57
C PRO A 146 -14.20 -12.38 -15.40
N ASN A 147 -14.17 -11.23 -14.72
CA ASN A 147 -13.81 -9.96 -15.34
C ASN A 147 -12.28 -9.91 -15.49
N GLU A 148 -11.79 -10.26 -16.68
CA GLU A 148 -10.35 -10.31 -16.99
C GLU A 148 -9.65 -8.97 -16.73
N PHE A 149 -10.34 -7.84 -16.93
CA PHE A 149 -9.78 -6.51 -16.72
C PHE A 149 -9.57 -6.21 -15.23
N ALA A 150 -10.58 -6.51 -14.39
CA ALA A 150 -10.49 -6.41 -12.93
C ALA A 150 -9.43 -7.35 -12.34
N LEU A 151 -9.38 -8.59 -12.84
CA LEU A 151 -8.40 -9.59 -12.41
C LEU A 151 -6.97 -9.18 -12.79
N LEU A 152 -6.77 -8.63 -13.99
CA LEU A 152 -5.47 -8.14 -14.43
C LEU A 152 -4.99 -6.98 -13.55
N GLY A 153 -5.84 -5.99 -13.29
CA GLY A 153 -5.50 -4.87 -12.39
C GLY A 153 -5.10 -5.35 -10.99
N MET A 154 -5.82 -6.33 -10.47
CA MET A 154 -5.56 -6.89 -9.14
C MET A 154 -4.29 -7.74 -9.11
N ALA A 155 -4.03 -8.54 -10.14
CA ALA A 155 -2.78 -9.27 -10.29
C ALA A 155 -1.56 -8.31 -10.33
N ILE A 156 -1.68 -7.17 -11.01
CA ILE A 156 -0.63 -6.13 -11.06
C ILE A 156 -0.40 -5.55 -9.66
N LEU A 157 -1.46 -5.14 -8.95
CA LEU A 157 -1.34 -4.56 -7.60
C LEU A 157 -0.76 -5.57 -6.59
N PHE A 158 -1.18 -6.83 -6.64
CA PHE A 158 -0.61 -7.90 -5.82
C PHE A 158 0.87 -8.14 -6.14
N SER A 159 1.25 -8.07 -7.42
CA SER A 159 2.65 -8.21 -7.82
C SER A 159 3.50 -7.06 -7.29
N ILE A 160 3.04 -5.81 -7.39
CA ILE A 160 3.73 -4.63 -6.84
C ILE A 160 3.91 -4.77 -5.33
N MET A 161 2.85 -5.17 -4.62
CA MET A 161 2.88 -5.44 -3.17
C MET A 161 3.88 -6.55 -2.83
N GLY A 162 3.80 -7.69 -3.52
CA GLY A 162 4.66 -8.85 -3.28
C GLY A 162 6.14 -8.57 -3.52
N VAL A 163 6.48 -7.85 -4.60
CA VAL A 163 7.85 -7.43 -4.88
C VAL A 163 8.36 -6.46 -3.80
N SER A 164 7.54 -5.48 -3.41
CA SER A 164 7.90 -4.50 -2.38
C SER A 164 8.18 -5.16 -1.03
N LEU A 165 7.32 -6.10 -0.62
CA LEU A 165 7.50 -6.85 0.63
C LEU A 165 8.71 -7.78 0.58
N SER A 166 8.99 -8.38 -0.57
CA SER A 166 10.15 -9.26 -0.75
C SER A 166 11.47 -8.48 -0.62
N ILE A 167 11.55 -7.30 -1.24
CA ILE A 167 12.71 -6.38 -1.11
C ILE A 167 12.86 -5.94 0.34
N LEU A 168 11.77 -5.51 0.98
CA LEU A 168 11.76 -5.12 2.38
C LEU A 168 12.27 -6.25 3.28
N ALA A 169 11.75 -7.47 3.13
CA ALA A 169 12.15 -8.62 3.92
C ALA A 169 13.64 -8.94 3.73
N PHE A 170 14.13 -8.98 2.49
CA PHE A 170 15.53 -9.24 2.18
C PHE A 170 16.47 -8.23 2.86
N PHE A 171 16.21 -6.92 2.71
CA PHE A 171 17.05 -5.88 3.32
C PHE A 171 16.88 -5.81 4.83
N ALA A 172 15.68 -6.07 5.36
CA ALA A 172 15.45 -6.17 6.80
C ALA A 172 16.29 -7.29 7.42
N THR A 173 16.31 -8.48 6.83
CA THR A 173 17.14 -9.61 7.30
C THR A 173 18.64 -9.27 7.23
N LYS A 174 19.10 -8.66 6.12
CA LYS A 174 20.50 -8.24 6.00
C LYS A 174 20.89 -7.18 7.03
N CYS A 175 20.01 -6.20 7.27
CA CYS A 175 20.20 -5.18 8.31
C CYS A 175 20.26 -5.82 9.71
N TYR A 176 19.34 -6.73 10.01
CA TYR A 176 19.29 -7.42 11.29
C TYR A 176 20.57 -8.22 11.58
N ASN A 177 21.02 -9.01 10.60
CA ASN A 177 22.25 -9.80 10.74
C ASN A 177 23.47 -8.91 10.97
N ARG A 178 23.57 -7.77 10.28
CA ARG A 178 24.69 -6.83 10.46
C ARG A 178 24.68 -6.20 11.86
N ILE A 179 23.51 -5.80 12.37
CA ILE A 179 23.38 -5.27 13.74
C ILE A 179 23.84 -6.30 14.75
N LYS A 180 23.42 -7.56 14.60
CA LYS A 180 23.82 -8.66 15.50
C LYS A 180 25.35 -8.83 15.53
N THR A 181 26.03 -8.83 14.39
CA THR A 181 27.50 -8.89 14.33
C THR A 181 28.17 -7.74 15.09
N LEU A 182 27.68 -6.51 14.91
CA LEU A 182 28.24 -5.32 15.57
C LEU A 182 28.07 -5.35 17.09
N ILE A 183 26.98 -5.93 17.59
CA ILE A 183 26.76 -6.10 19.04
C ILE A 183 27.80 -7.09 19.61
N TYR A 184 28.03 -8.24 18.98
CA TYR A 184 29.05 -9.19 19.43
C TYR A 184 30.46 -8.61 19.39
N GLU A 185 30.83 -7.88 18.33
CA GLU A 185 32.12 -7.18 18.26
C GLU A 185 32.25 -6.15 19.40
N GLY A 186 31.18 -5.40 19.69
CA GLY A 186 31.15 -4.42 20.78
C GLY A 186 31.29 -5.05 22.18
N GLU A 187 30.64 -6.19 22.42
CA GLU A 187 30.78 -6.94 23.68
C GLU A 187 32.17 -7.54 23.83
N PHE A 188 32.72 -8.15 22.78
CA PHE A 188 34.08 -8.70 22.78
C PHE A 188 35.14 -7.63 23.08
N LEU A 189 35.04 -6.46 22.45
CA LEU A 189 35.95 -5.34 22.72
C LEU A 189 35.83 -4.81 24.16
N ARG A 190 34.63 -4.83 24.77
CA ARG A 190 34.45 -4.47 26.18
C ARG A 190 35.11 -5.47 27.12
N LEU A 191 35.06 -6.77 26.81
CA LEU A 191 35.71 -7.81 27.62
C LEU A 191 37.24 -7.75 27.54
N LEU A 192 37.80 -7.36 26.37
CA LEU A 192 39.24 -7.18 26.20
C LEU A 192 39.78 -5.87 26.80
N SER A 193 38.91 -4.89 27.02
CA SER A 193 39.29 -3.58 27.56
C SER A 193 38.53 -3.24 28.87
N PRO A 194 38.68 -4.03 29.94
CA PRO A 194 37.99 -3.76 31.20
C PRO A 194 38.41 -2.44 31.85
N ASN A 195 39.57 -1.88 31.47
CA ASN A 195 40.19 -0.73 32.15
C ASN A 195 40.02 0.64 31.45
N LYS A 196 39.26 0.75 30.34
CA LYS A 196 38.98 2.06 29.71
C LYS A 196 37.74 2.77 30.25
N SER A 197 36.83 2.04 30.92
CA SER A 197 35.62 2.63 31.52
C SER A 197 35.92 3.42 32.80
N SER A 198 37.05 3.15 33.45
CA SER A 198 37.57 3.87 34.62
C SER A 198 38.34 5.14 34.25
N GLU A 199 38.94 5.20 33.06
CA GLU A 199 39.76 6.33 32.61
C GLU A 199 38.93 7.45 31.94
N CYS A 200 37.78 7.11 31.34
CA CYS A 200 36.86 8.12 30.75
C CYS A 200 35.97 8.82 31.80
N ARG A 201 36.13 8.49 33.09
CA ARG A 201 35.38 9.07 34.22
C ARG A 201 36.27 9.87 35.19
N ARG A 202 37.54 10.12 34.83
CA ARG A 202 38.40 11.15 35.44
C ARG A 202 38.63 12.25 34.43
#